data_AF-B8D026-F1
#
_entry.id   AF-B8D026-F1
#
_cell.length_a   1.000
_cell.length_b   1.000
_cell.length_c   1.000
_cell.angle_alpha   90.00
_cell.angle_beta   90.00
_cell.angle_gamma   90.00
#
_symmetry.space_group_name_H-M   'P 1'
#
loop_
_entity.id
_entity.type
_entity.pdbx_description
1 polymer ?
#
loop_
_entity_poly.entity_id
_entity_poly.type
_entity_poly.pdbx_seq_one_letter_code
_entity_poly.pdbx_strand_id
1 'polypeptide(L)'
;MKVLLALLNISIFLAIVIGASKYFYFTYLKRFTTKILHKYNYTLDDLKYSFEEIIYFVTLPTNNPLIINSSLDDLYIEKEFISHVYPTINGLKIILKTPDSRDMLVAYLARDKFRIPLLEKMVYVGKIDSQTYTRMTAYKLVHPHTINEIKEEVHRQLKSKRY
;
A
#
# COMPACT_ATOMS: atom_id res chain seq x y z
N MET A 1 -13.70 42.45 7.09
CA MET A 1 -14.73 41.41 6.91
C MET A 1 -14.62 40.66 5.57
N LYS A 2 -14.66 41.34 4.41
CA LYS A 2 -14.57 40.69 3.08
C LYS A 2 -13.29 39.84 2.88
N VAL A 3 -12.14 40.32 3.34
CA VAL A 3 -10.86 39.57 3.27
C VAL A 3 -10.89 38.29 4.11
N LEU A 4 -11.50 38.34 5.30
CA LEU A 4 -11.62 37.19 6.20
C LEU A 4 -12.51 36.09 5.59
N LEU A 5 -13.63 36.48 4.98
CA LEU A 5 -14.52 35.58 4.23
C LEU A 5 -13.80 34.95 3.03
N ALA A 6 -12.98 35.71 2.31
CA ALA A 6 -12.20 35.19 1.19
C ALA A 6 -11.18 34.13 1.66
N LEU A 7 -10.44 34.41 2.74
CA LEU A 7 -9.46 33.46 3.31
C LEU A 7 -10.12 32.17 3.81
N LEU A 8 -11.30 32.27 4.43
CA LEU A 8 -12.07 31.10 4.87
C LEU A 8 -12.48 30.22 3.69
N ASN A 9 -13.01 30.81 2.61
CA ASN A 9 -13.41 30.08 1.41
C ASN A 9 -12.22 29.38 0.73
N ILE A 10 -11.07 30.06 0.63
CA ILE A 10 -9.84 29.46 0.09
C ILE A 10 -9.40 28.27 0.94
N SER A 11 -9.46 28.39 2.27
CA SER A 11 -9.07 27.32 3.20
C SER A 11 -9.98 26.10 3.07
N ILE A 12 -11.30 26.30 2.98
CA ILE A 12 -12.28 25.22 2.76
C ILE A 12 -12.05 24.55 1.40
N PHE A 13 -11.84 25.35 0.36
CA PHE A 13 -11.55 24.83 -0.98
C PHE A 13 -10.29 23.97 -1.00
N LEU A 14 -9.20 24.43 -0.38
CA LEU A 14 -7.95 23.67 -0.26
C LEU A 14 -8.15 22.37 0.53
N ALA A 15 -8.91 22.40 1.62
CA ALA A 15 -9.21 21.20 2.41
C ALA A 15 -9.97 20.15 1.59
N ILE A 16 -10.94 20.57 0.77
CA ILE A 16 -11.68 19.67 -0.13
C ILE A 16 -10.74 19.07 -1.18
N VAL A 17 -9.91 19.90 -1.83
CA VAL A 17 -8.96 19.44 -2.85
C VAL A 17 -7.98 18.42 -2.27
N ILE A 18 -7.41 18.71 -1.10
CA ILE A 18 -6.47 17.81 -0.42
C ILE A 18 -7.16 16.50 -0.02
N GLY A 19 -8.36 16.58 0.58
CA GLY A 19 -9.13 15.40 0.98
C GLY A 19 -9.53 14.51 -0.20
N ALA A 20 -9.95 15.11 -1.31
CA ALA A 20 -10.38 14.39 -2.51
C ALA A 20 -9.21 13.84 -3.33
N SER A 21 -8.01 14.42 -3.23
CA SER A 21 -6.84 14.05 -4.03
C SER A 21 -6.53 12.55 -4.00
N LYS A 22 -6.54 11.94 -2.81
CA LYS A 22 -6.28 10.51 -2.60
C LYS A 22 -7.34 9.64 -3.27
N TYR A 23 -8.61 10.03 -3.18
CA TYR A 23 -9.73 9.32 -3.81
C TYR A 23 -9.61 9.31 -5.34
N PHE A 24 -9.34 10.48 -5.93
CA PHE A 24 -9.14 10.58 -7.38
C PHE A 24 -7.90 9.83 -7.85
N TYR A 25 -6.82 9.86 -7.07
CA TYR A 25 -5.61 9.10 -7.37
C TYR A 25 -5.86 7.59 -7.44
N PHE A 26 -6.54 6.99 -6.47
CA PHE A 26 -6.81 5.55 -6.51
C PHE A 26 -7.77 5.17 -7.64
N THR A 27 -8.79 6.01 -7.88
CA THR A 27 -9.71 5.81 -9.01
C THR A 27 -8.96 5.87 -10.34
N TYR A 28 -8.06 6.85 -10.50
CA TYR A 28 -7.20 6.96 -11.67
C TYR A 28 -6.33 5.71 -11.83
N LEU A 29 -5.61 5.31 -10.79
CA LEU A 29 -4.74 4.13 -10.81
C LEU A 29 -5.50 2.85 -11.19
N LYS A 30 -6.70 2.66 -10.63
CA LYS A 30 -7.59 1.53 -10.96
C LYS A 30 -7.91 1.52 -12.45
N ARG A 31 -8.50 2.61 -12.96
CA ARG A 31 -8.91 2.72 -14.36
C ARG A 31 -7.72 2.58 -15.31
N PHE A 32 -6.60 3.22 -14.98
CA PHE A 32 -5.37 3.15 -15.76
C PHE A 32 -4.85 1.70 -15.83
N THR A 33 -4.73 1.04 -14.69
CA THR A 33 -4.21 -0.34 -14.61
C THR A 33 -5.12 -1.31 -15.36
N THR A 34 -6.44 -1.26 -15.12
CA THR A 34 -7.40 -2.12 -15.82
C THR A 34 -7.36 -1.90 -17.35
N LYS A 35 -7.25 -0.65 -17.80
CA LYS A 35 -7.15 -0.34 -19.24
C LYS A 35 -5.88 -0.94 -19.87
N ILE A 36 -4.74 -0.83 -19.19
CA ILE A 36 -3.48 -1.38 -19.68
C ILE A 36 -3.52 -2.92 -19.68
N LEU A 37 -4.02 -3.55 -18.62
CA LEU A 37 -4.14 -5.00 -18.55
C LEU A 37 -5.04 -5.54 -19.67
N HIS A 38 -6.21 -4.91 -19.87
CA HIS A 38 -7.14 -5.28 -20.94
C HIS A 38 -6.51 -5.13 -22.33
N LYS A 39 -5.67 -4.10 -22.57
CA LYS A 39 -4.95 -3.93 -23.84
C LYS A 39 -4.06 -5.13 -24.18
N TYR A 40 -3.55 -5.84 -23.18
CA TYR A 40 -2.66 -6.98 -23.34
C TYR A 40 -3.30 -8.32 -22.95
N ASN A 41 -4.64 -8.37 -22.83
CA ASN A 41 -5.41 -9.56 -22.44
C ASN A 41 -4.99 -10.17 -21.09
N TYR A 42 -4.63 -9.31 -20.13
CA TYR A 42 -4.38 -9.71 -18.75
C TYR A 42 -5.48 -9.19 -17.83
N THR A 43 -5.52 -9.78 -16.64
CA THR A 43 -6.37 -9.39 -15.52
C THR A 43 -5.50 -8.98 -14.32
N LEU A 44 -6.14 -8.47 -13.26
CA LEU A 44 -5.41 -8.09 -12.05
C LEU A 44 -4.88 -9.31 -11.27
N ASP A 45 -5.50 -10.47 -11.47
CA ASP A 45 -5.17 -11.73 -10.78
C ASP A 45 -3.94 -12.41 -11.38
N ASP A 46 -3.63 -12.08 -12.64
CA ASP A 46 -2.39 -12.45 -13.33
C ASP A 46 -1.16 -11.71 -12.78
N LEU A 47 -1.37 -10.59 -12.08
CA LEU A 47 -0.31 -9.84 -11.41
C LEU A 47 0.09 -10.55 -10.11
N LYS A 48 0.82 -11.67 -10.24
CA LYS A 48 1.47 -12.36 -9.12
C LYS A 48 2.63 -11.53 -8.60
N TYR A 49 2.91 -11.65 -7.31
CA TYR A 49 3.92 -10.89 -6.60
C TYR A 49 4.52 -11.75 -5.46
N SER A 50 5.65 -11.33 -4.92
CA SER A 50 6.33 -12.00 -3.80
C SER A 50 6.31 -11.12 -2.54
N PHE A 51 6.34 -11.77 -1.37
CA PHE A 51 6.43 -11.14 -0.05
C PHE A 51 7.86 -11.06 0.49
N GLU A 52 8.86 -11.55 -0.26
CA GLU A 52 10.24 -11.70 0.22
C GLU A 52 10.90 -10.38 0.66
N GLU A 53 10.55 -9.26 0.04
CA GLU A 53 11.16 -7.96 0.34
C GLU A 53 10.40 -7.17 1.44
N ILE A 54 9.55 -7.82 2.24
CA ILE A 54 8.97 -7.20 3.45
C ILE A 54 10.07 -7.06 4.51
N ILE A 55 10.24 -5.84 5.02
CA ILE A 55 11.19 -5.53 6.09
C ILE A 55 10.47 -5.65 7.43
N TYR A 56 10.96 -6.51 8.32
CA TYR A 56 10.42 -6.69 9.67
C TYR A 56 11.26 -5.92 10.69
N PHE A 57 10.60 -5.16 11.57
CA PHE A 57 11.25 -4.41 12.64
C PHE A 57 11.25 -5.16 13.98
N VAL A 58 10.74 -6.39 13.97
CA VAL A 58 10.73 -7.31 15.09
C VAL A 58 11.47 -8.59 14.71
N THR A 59 12.10 -9.23 15.70
CA THR A 59 12.77 -10.53 15.48
C THR A 59 11.74 -11.58 15.05
N LEU A 60 12.08 -12.34 14.01
CA LEU A 60 11.25 -13.43 13.49
C LEU A 60 11.86 -14.82 13.78
N PRO A 61 11.08 -15.77 14.33
CA PRO A 61 9.83 -15.52 15.05
C PRO A 61 10.07 -14.77 16.36
N THR A 62 9.03 -14.14 16.88
CA THR A 62 9.12 -13.37 18.13
C THR A 62 8.64 -14.20 19.30
N ASN A 63 9.29 -14.04 20.46
CA ASN A 63 8.83 -14.56 21.74
C ASN A 63 8.00 -13.53 22.52
N ASN A 64 7.75 -12.35 21.94
CA ASN A 64 6.97 -11.31 22.60
C ASN A 64 5.51 -11.76 22.74
N PRO A 65 4.98 -11.92 23.97
CA PRO A 65 3.61 -12.40 24.19
C PRO A 65 2.57 -11.45 23.58
N LEU A 66 2.87 -10.15 23.45
CA LEU A 66 1.97 -9.19 22.80
C LEU A 66 1.77 -9.49 21.31
N ILE A 67 2.77 -10.07 20.65
CA ILE A 67 2.70 -10.38 19.22
C ILE A 67 2.19 -11.82 19.00
N ILE A 68 2.60 -12.77 19.83
CA ILE A 68 2.13 -14.17 19.71
C ILE A 68 0.61 -14.25 19.91
N ASN A 69 0.10 -13.51 20.89
CA ASN A 69 -1.31 -13.55 21.26
C ASN A 69 -2.18 -12.65 20.38
N SER A 70 -1.59 -11.86 19.48
CA SER A 70 -2.37 -10.94 18.64
C SER A 70 -3.20 -11.68 17.60
N SER A 71 -4.44 -11.24 17.40
CA SER A 71 -5.28 -11.70 16.30
C SER A 71 -4.82 -11.09 14.97
N LEU A 72 -5.36 -11.59 13.87
CA LEU A 72 -5.19 -10.94 12.57
C LEU A 72 -5.81 -9.53 12.62
N ASP A 73 -6.92 -9.33 13.32
CA ASP A 73 -7.64 -8.06 13.39
C ASP A 73 -6.89 -6.96 14.14
N ASP A 74 -5.94 -7.33 15.00
CA ASP A 74 -5.05 -6.39 15.67
C ASP A 74 -4.00 -5.77 14.71
N LEU A 75 -3.79 -6.39 13.54
CA LEU A 75 -2.95 -5.81 12.50
C LEU A 75 -3.76 -4.87 11.60
N TYR A 76 -3.18 -3.72 11.30
CA TYR A 76 -3.71 -2.82 10.29
C TYR A 76 -2.60 -2.28 9.40
N ILE A 77 -2.97 -1.94 8.17
CA ILE A 77 -2.04 -1.43 7.17
C ILE A 77 -2.30 0.06 6.94
N GLU A 78 -1.29 0.88 7.21
CA GLU A 78 -1.30 2.29 6.89
C GLU A 78 -0.58 2.53 5.55
N LYS A 79 -1.24 3.25 4.65
CA LYS A 79 -0.68 3.61 3.34
C LYS A 79 0.22 4.82 3.50
N GLU A 80 1.51 4.67 3.19
CA GLU A 80 2.46 5.77 3.22
C GLU A 80 2.48 6.50 1.88
N PHE A 81 2.36 7.83 1.92
CA PHE A 81 2.37 8.69 0.73
C PHE A 81 3.53 9.68 0.79
N ILE A 82 4.14 9.96 -0.36
CA ILE A 82 5.21 10.96 -0.49
C ILE A 82 4.67 12.40 -0.38
N SER A 83 3.44 12.64 -0.86
CA SER A 83 2.81 13.96 -0.88
C SER A 83 1.33 13.87 -0.56
N HIS A 84 0.77 14.94 0.02
CA HIS A 84 -0.64 15.05 0.37
C HIS A 84 -1.49 15.67 -0.75
N VAL A 85 -0.89 16.48 -1.63
CA VAL A 85 -1.60 17.16 -2.73
C VAL A 85 -1.48 16.36 -4.04
N TYR A 86 -0.33 15.71 -4.24
CA TYR A 86 -0.06 14.82 -5.37
C TYR A 86 0.26 13.43 -4.84
N PRO A 87 -0.75 12.72 -4.29
CA PRO A 87 -0.52 11.47 -3.59
C PRO A 87 0.19 10.48 -4.49
N THR A 88 1.32 10.00 -4.00
CA THR A 88 2.09 8.93 -4.61
C THR A 88 2.38 7.94 -3.51
N ILE A 89 1.87 6.71 -3.65
CA ILE A 89 2.13 5.64 -2.68
C ILE A 89 3.62 5.35 -2.66
N ASN A 90 4.21 5.42 -1.47
CA ASN A 90 5.59 5.05 -1.23
C ASN A 90 5.70 3.60 -0.76
N GLY A 91 4.77 3.16 0.07
CA GLY A 91 4.78 1.84 0.67
C GLY A 91 3.62 1.62 1.63
N LEU A 92 3.70 0.52 2.36
CA LEU A 92 2.72 0.10 3.36
C LEU A 92 3.43 -0.11 4.69
N LYS A 93 2.93 0.54 5.74
CA LYS A 93 3.31 0.27 7.13
C LYS A 93 2.33 -0.76 7.69
N ILE A 94 2.86 -1.83 8.27
CA ILE A 94 2.06 -2.84 8.95
C ILE A 94 2.24 -2.63 10.44
N ILE A 95 1.13 -2.32 11.11
CA ILE A 95 1.11 -1.86 12.49
C ILE A 95 0.28 -2.85 13.30
N LEU A 96 0.79 -3.23 14.46
CA LEU A 96 0.11 -4.03 15.45
C LEU A 96 -0.46 -3.13 16.54
N LYS A 97 -1.77 -3.22 16.76
CA LYS A 97 -2.43 -2.62 17.91
C LYS A 97 -2.11 -3.42 19.15
N THR A 98 -1.71 -2.72 20.20
CA THR A 98 -1.45 -3.32 21.50
C THR A 98 -2.51 -2.88 22.52
N PRO A 99 -2.76 -3.68 23.58
CA PRO A 99 -3.75 -3.34 24.61
C PRO A 99 -3.46 -2.02 25.34
N ASP A 100 -2.19 -1.61 25.43
CA ASP A 100 -1.74 -0.36 26.04
C ASP A 100 -1.80 0.84 25.07
N SER A 101 -2.49 0.70 23.93
CA SER A 101 -2.67 1.74 22.91
C SER A 101 -1.37 2.28 22.30
N ARG A 102 -0.28 1.50 22.38
CA ARG A 102 1.01 1.81 21.75
C ARG A 102 1.17 1.01 20.47
N ASP A 103 0.61 1.56 19.39
CA ASP A 103 0.75 1.02 18.05
C ASP A 103 2.23 0.74 17.71
N MET A 104 2.51 -0.52 17.37
CA MET A 104 3.86 -1.00 17.07
C MET A 104 4.01 -1.22 15.57
N LEU A 105 4.97 -0.53 14.95
CA LEU A 105 5.36 -0.82 13.57
C LEU A 105 6.09 -2.17 13.54
N VAL A 106 5.45 -3.20 12.98
CA VAL A 106 6.02 -4.57 12.95
C VAL A 106 6.70 -4.88 11.63
N ALA A 107 6.21 -4.30 10.53
CA ALA A 107 6.79 -4.50 9.22
C ALA A 107 6.52 -3.32 8.27
N TYR A 108 7.30 -3.23 7.20
CA TYR A 108 7.15 -2.26 6.14
C TYR A 108 7.42 -2.90 4.77
N LEU A 109 6.58 -2.55 3.79
CA LEU A 109 6.74 -2.95 2.40
C LEU A 109 6.82 -1.71 1.52
N ALA A 110 8.01 -1.43 1.02
CA ALA A 110 8.21 -0.34 0.06
C ALA A 110 7.64 -0.72 -1.32
N ARG A 111 7.10 0.25 -2.06
CA ARG A 111 6.51 0.02 -3.38
C ARG A 111 7.56 -0.44 -4.41
N ASP A 112 8.76 0.11 -4.37
CA ASP A 112 9.87 -0.28 -5.25
C ASP A 112 10.39 -1.70 -4.96
N LYS A 113 10.13 -2.19 -3.74
CA LYS A 113 10.35 -3.57 -3.28
C LYS A 113 9.17 -4.51 -3.56
N PHE A 114 8.06 -3.98 -4.05
CA PHE A 114 6.90 -4.78 -4.43
C PHE A 114 7.03 -5.26 -5.88
N ARG A 115 7.65 -6.43 -6.05
CA ARG A 115 8.01 -7.01 -7.35
C ARG A 115 6.84 -7.75 -7.98
N ILE A 116 6.55 -7.44 -9.25
CA ILE A 116 5.48 -8.08 -10.04
C ILE A 116 6.11 -8.61 -11.34
N PRO A 117 6.51 -9.89 -11.40
CA PRO A 117 7.29 -10.45 -12.51
C PRO A 117 6.64 -10.25 -13.89
N LEU A 118 5.31 -10.31 -13.97
CA LEU A 118 4.60 -10.06 -15.23
C LEU A 118 4.84 -8.63 -15.75
N LEU A 119 4.79 -7.64 -14.87
CA LEU A 119 5.03 -6.24 -15.26
C LEU A 119 6.50 -6.00 -15.59
N GLU A 120 7.43 -6.62 -14.85
CA GLU A 120 8.87 -6.55 -15.15
C GLU A 120 9.15 -7.12 -16.54
N LYS A 121 8.56 -8.27 -16.88
CA LYS A 121 8.62 -8.83 -18.23
C LYS A 121 8.04 -7.87 -19.27
N MET A 122 6.91 -7.23 -19.00
CA MET A 122 6.29 -6.27 -19.91
C MET A 122 7.16 -5.03 -20.14
N VAL A 123 7.86 -4.55 -19.12
CA VAL A 123 8.87 -3.47 -19.26
C VAL A 123 10.02 -3.94 -20.13
N TYR A 124 10.58 -5.13 -19.83
CA TYR A 124 11.71 -5.69 -20.55
C TYR A 124 11.45 -5.84 -22.06
N VAL A 125 10.25 -6.29 -22.45
CA VAL A 125 9.87 -6.42 -23.87
C VAL A 125 9.32 -5.12 -24.48
N GLY A 126 9.38 -3.99 -23.77
CA GLY A 126 8.94 -2.68 -24.26
C GLY A 126 7.42 -2.53 -24.42
N LYS A 127 6.61 -3.39 -23.80
CA LYS A 127 5.13 -3.26 -23.84
C LYS A 127 4.64 -2.10 -22.98
N ILE A 128 5.33 -1.79 -21.90
CA ILE A 128 5.05 -0.66 -21.00
C ILE A 128 6.36 0.03 -20.60
N ASP A 129 6.28 1.29 -20.21
CA ASP A 129 7.42 2.03 -19.67
C ASP A 129 7.53 1.92 -18.14
N SER A 130 8.62 2.44 -17.57
CA SER A 130 8.88 2.44 -16.12
C SER A 130 7.82 3.22 -15.33
N GLN A 131 7.25 4.28 -15.91
CA GLN A 131 6.20 5.06 -15.27
C GLN A 131 4.88 4.26 -15.16
N THR A 132 4.53 3.53 -16.22
CA THR A 132 3.39 2.63 -16.27
C THR A 132 3.56 1.48 -15.28
N TYR A 133 4.75 0.86 -15.24
CA TYR A 133 5.11 -0.12 -14.21
C TYR A 133 4.84 0.43 -12.82
N THR A 134 5.40 1.60 -12.50
CA THR A 134 5.26 2.22 -11.17
C THR A 134 3.81 2.46 -10.78
N ARG A 135 2.97 2.94 -11.71
CA ARG A 135 1.53 3.16 -11.47
C ARG A 135 0.77 1.85 -11.24
N MET A 136 1.03 0.83 -12.04
CA MET A 136 0.37 -0.46 -11.92
C MET A 136 0.78 -1.18 -10.63
N THR A 137 2.06 -1.14 -10.27
CA THR A 137 2.59 -1.64 -9.00
C THR A 137 1.94 -0.91 -7.82
N ALA A 138 1.83 0.41 -7.87
CA ALA A 138 1.14 1.18 -6.83
C ALA A 138 -0.32 0.77 -6.67
N TYR A 139 -1.04 0.50 -7.78
CA TYR A 139 -2.43 0.03 -7.72
C TYR A 139 -2.54 -1.37 -7.11
N LYS A 140 -1.70 -2.32 -7.55
CA LYS A 140 -1.73 -3.68 -7.04
C LYS A 140 -1.41 -3.70 -5.54
N LEU A 141 -0.39 -2.97 -5.10
CA LEU A 141 0.01 -2.86 -3.70
C LEU A 141 -1.14 -2.43 -2.77
N VAL A 142 -1.98 -1.49 -3.22
CA VAL A 142 -3.09 -0.96 -2.41
C VAL A 142 -4.44 -1.61 -2.71
N HIS A 143 -4.45 -2.65 -3.54
CA HIS A 143 -5.67 -3.40 -3.85
C HIS A 143 -6.15 -4.14 -2.59
N PRO A 144 -7.46 -4.13 -2.26
CA PRO A 144 -7.95 -4.73 -1.01
C PRO A 144 -7.55 -6.20 -0.82
N HIS A 145 -7.59 -6.99 -1.90
CA HIS A 145 -7.15 -8.38 -1.85
C HIS A 145 -5.66 -8.51 -1.48
N THR A 146 -4.81 -7.69 -2.10
CA THR A 146 -3.37 -7.67 -1.83
C THR A 146 -3.04 -7.19 -0.41
N ILE A 147 -3.78 -6.21 0.10
CA ILE A 147 -3.65 -5.76 1.50
C ILE A 147 -3.96 -6.91 2.46
N ASN A 148 -5.01 -7.69 2.21
CA ASN A 148 -5.37 -8.83 3.04
C ASN A 148 -4.30 -9.93 2.98
N GLU A 149 -3.83 -10.28 1.78
CA GLU A 149 -2.76 -11.27 1.60
C GLU A 149 -1.45 -10.84 2.32
N ILE A 150 -1.05 -9.56 2.24
CA ILE A 150 0.11 -9.03 2.99
C ILE A 150 -0.11 -9.13 4.50
N LYS A 151 -1.32 -8.79 4.97
CA LYS A 151 -1.67 -8.84 6.37
C LYS A 151 -1.61 -10.27 6.92
N GLU A 152 -2.12 -11.24 6.17
CA GLU A 152 -2.05 -12.67 6.49
C GLU A 152 -0.61 -13.19 6.48
N GLU A 153 0.20 -12.81 5.48
CA GLU A 153 1.62 -13.17 5.42
C GLU A 153 2.38 -12.67 6.65
N VAL A 154 2.25 -11.38 6.98
CA VAL A 154 2.93 -10.79 8.14
C VAL A 154 2.48 -11.50 9.41
N HIS A 155 1.18 -11.73 9.60
CA HIS A 155 0.66 -12.45 10.76
C HIS A 155 1.26 -13.85 10.89
N ARG A 156 1.32 -14.60 9.77
CA ARG A 156 1.92 -15.93 9.73
C ARG A 156 3.40 -15.89 10.10
N GLN A 157 4.18 -14.96 9.54
CA GLN A 157 5.61 -14.84 9.82
C GLN A 157 5.89 -14.44 11.28
N LEU A 158 5.06 -13.58 11.87
CA LEU A 158 5.18 -13.21 13.28
C LEU A 158 4.96 -14.40 14.22
N LYS A 159 4.05 -15.31 13.85
CA LYS A 159 3.63 -16.44 14.70
C LYS A 159 4.31 -17.77 14.40
N SER A 160 4.92 -17.92 13.23
CA SER A 160 5.54 -19.17 12.80
C SER A 160 6.69 -19.53 13.72
N LYS A 161 6.43 -20.35 14.75
CA LYS A 161 7.50 -21.09 15.42
C LYS A 161 8.21 -21.87 14.33
N ARG A 162 9.51 -21.62 14.13
CA ARG A 162 10.34 -22.53 13.33
C ARG A 162 10.08 -23.94 13.87
N TYR A 163 9.56 -24.81 13.00
CA TYR A 163 9.40 -26.24 13.28
C TYR A 163 10.73 -26.83 13.75
#